data_AF-A0A550H8V9-F1
#
_entry.id   AF-A0A550H8V9-F1
#
_cell.length_a   1.000
_cell.length_b   1.000
_cell.length_c   1.000
_cell.angle_alpha   90.00
_cell.angle_beta   90.00
_cell.angle_gamma   90.00
#
_symmetry.space_group_name_H-M   'P 1'
#
loop_
_entity.id
_entity.type
_entity.pdbx_description
1 polymer ?
#
loop_
_entity_poly.entity_id
_entity_poly.type
_entity_poly.pdbx_seq_one_letter_code
_entity_poly.pdbx_strand_id
1 'polypeptide(L)'
;MIKGFAVFRMDPKIGPQYVYQSDTIETVTHQEVLAIFATHNLFREGFRGVHVSNRTWATYVFPPWIIALLLGPDEPIGPLREPMKKILNASSLPDEPKPEEWKNLYHDLLVEIQSSPVADLLTSKKTTDFLKEMIELDILYFDPHFSFEIGATYPAADHLTGLNSYDTRLFLEKLTLAGIFTSEPVIGVTHCPICLGFKVVSRLACPQCSVTALDVVRYPTSKEGGSQKANTSGKPMELFYSCLTCQHTTSEPVVTLLCTECGSQFQPDEAAYRNMDRLVLNQPIAEGLIKKVEEETSD
;
A
#
# COMPACT_ATOMS: atom_id res chain seq x y z
N MET A 1 -0.05 9.93 -15.59
CA MET A 1 -0.93 9.38 -16.65
C MET A 1 -0.06 8.74 -17.72
N ILE A 2 -0.41 7.55 -18.20
CA ILE A 2 0.39 6.74 -19.15
C ILE A 2 -0.31 6.78 -20.53
N LYS A 3 0.46 6.77 -21.63
CA LYS A 3 -0.04 6.93 -23.02
C LYS A 3 0.09 5.64 -23.85
N GLY A 4 -0.55 4.56 -23.42
CA GLY A 4 -0.42 3.22 -24.02
C GLY A 4 0.65 2.35 -23.34
N PHE A 5 0.62 1.02 -23.54
CA PHE A 5 1.66 0.08 -23.06
C PHE A 5 2.05 -0.99 -24.08
N ALA A 6 3.24 -1.60 -23.90
CA ALA A 6 3.88 -2.53 -24.83
C ALA A 6 4.55 -3.69 -24.07
N VAL A 7 4.60 -4.87 -24.68
CA VAL A 7 4.90 -6.14 -24.01
C VAL A 7 5.59 -7.13 -24.99
N PHE A 8 6.77 -7.67 -24.64
CA PHE A 8 7.61 -8.59 -25.46
C PHE A 8 7.82 -9.99 -24.83
N ARG A 9 7.51 -11.07 -25.54
CA ARG A 9 7.76 -12.47 -25.12
C ARG A 9 9.13 -12.95 -25.59
N MET A 10 9.66 -14.01 -24.96
CA MET A 10 10.79 -14.81 -25.45
C MET A 10 10.34 -16.20 -25.89
N ASP A 11 10.97 -16.76 -26.92
CA ASP A 11 10.88 -18.18 -27.27
C ASP A 11 12.27 -18.85 -27.22
N PRO A 12 12.47 -19.91 -26.40
CA PRO A 12 13.79 -20.49 -26.11
C PRO A 12 14.38 -21.33 -27.26
N LYS A 13 13.81 -21.28 -28.46
CA LYS A 13 14.38 -21.89 -29.69
C LYS A 13 14.62 -20.89 -30.82
N ILE A 14 14.15 -19.64 -30.67
CA ILE A 14 14.00 -18.70 -31.79
C ILE A 14 14.32 -17.24 -31.39
N GLY A 15 14.41 -16.92 -30.09
CA GLY A 15 14.69 -15.58 -29.59
C GLY A 15 13.42 -14.75 -29.27
N PRO A 16 13.53 -13.42 -29.19
CA PRO A 16 12.41 -12.54 -28.82
C PRO A 16 11.25 -12.57 -29.83
N GLN A 17 10.02 -12.53 -29.33
CA GLN A 17 8.79 -12.47 -30.13
C GLN A 17 7.81 -11.43 -29.55
N TYR A 18 7.32 -10.55 -30.42
CA TYR A 18 6.40 -9.48 -30.06
C TYR A 18 5.02 -10.02 -29.63
N VAL A 19 4.35 -9.32 -28.70
CA VAL A 19 3.11 -9.82 -28.08
C VAL A 19 1.95 -8.82 -28.13
N TYR A 20 2.10 -7.62 -27.54
CA TYR A 20 0.94 -6.74 -27.36
C TYR A 20 1.34 -5.27 -27.27
N GLN A 21 0.44 -4.41 -27.76
CA GLN A 21 0.46 -2.97 -27.56
C GLN A 21 -0.98 -2.46 -27.49
N SER A 22 -1.20 -1.38 -26.74
CA SER A 22 -2.44 -0.61 -26.75
C SER A 22 -2.15 0.87 -26.92
N ASP A 23 -2.85 1.52 -27.84
CA ASP A 23 -2.66 2.93 -28.22
C ASP A 23 -3.59 3.89 -27.45
N THR A 24 -4.63 3.37 -26.79
CA THR A 24 -5.59 4.13 -25.95
C THR A 24 -5.97 3.33 -24.69
N ILE A 25 -5.72 3.88 -23.50
CA ILE A 25 -5.96 3.21 -22.20
C ILE A 25 -7.23 3.77 -21.55
N GLU A 26 -8.42 3.47 -22.08
CA GLU A 26 -9.68 3.90 -21.41
C GLU A 26 -10.18 2.89 -20.36
N THR A 27 -9.98 1.58 -20.57
CA THR A 27 -10.02 0.56 -19.49
C THR A 27 -9.11 -0.62 -19.78
N VAL A 28 -8.39 -1.10 -18.77
CA VAL A 28 -7.81 -2.46 -18.71
C VAL A 28 -8.08 -2.98 -17.30
N THR A 29 -8.79 -4.10 -17.16
CA THR A 29 -9.17 -4.64 -15.85
C THR A 29 -8.03 -5.38 -15.16
N HIS A 30 -8.14 -5.57 -13.84
CA HIS A 30 -7.22 -6.40 -13.05
C HIS A 30 -7.05 -7.80 -13.67
N GLN A 31 -8.14 -8.42 -14.15
CA GLN A 31 -8.09 -9.74 -14.78
C GLN A 31 -7.44 -9.72 -16.16
N GLU A 32 -7.60 -8.65 -16.96
CA GLU A 32 -6.90 -8.51 -18.25
C GLU A 32 -5.40 -8.24 -18.06
N VAL A 33 -5.00 -7.45 -17.06
CA VAL A 33 -3.59 -7.28 -16.68
C VAL A 33 -2.99 -8.62 -16.28
N LEU A 34 -3.63 -9.36 -15.37
CA LEU A 34 -3.19 -10.71 -14.98
C LEU A 34 -3.18 -11.68 -16.17
N ALA A 35 -4.17 -11.63 -17.05
CA ALA A 35 -4.22 -12.46 -18.25
C ALA A 35 -3.08 -12.14 -19.22
N ILE A 36 -2.72 -10.87 -19.43
CA ILE A 36 -1.62 -10.47 -20.32
C ILE A 36 -0.27 -10.92 -19.73
N PHE A 37 -0.08 -10.79 -18.40
CA PHE A 37 1.09 -11.36 -17.71
C PHE A 37 1.15 -12.90 -17.85
N ALA A 38 0.03 -13.61 -17.68
CA ALA A 38 -0.05 -15.06 -17.68
C ALA A 38 0.00 -15.71 -19.08
N THR A 39 -0.61 -15.10 -20.10
CA THR A 39 -0.66 -15.66 -21.48
C THR A 39 0.66 -15.53 -22.24
N HIS A 40 1.58 -14.71 -21.74
CA HIS A 40 2.81 -14.37 -22.45
C HIS A 40 4.09 -14.45 -21.60
N ASN A 41 4.01 -15.03 -20.38
CA ASN A 41 5.07 -15.08 -19.36
C ASN A 41 5.71 -13.72 -19.07
N LEU A 42 4.95 -12.65 -19.28
CA LEU A 42 5.52 -11.33 -19.55
C LEU A 42 5.64 -10.50 -18.29
N PHE A 43 6.11 -11.16 -17.24
CA PHE A 43 6.34 -10.61 -15.91
C PHE A 43 7.44 -9.55 -15.86
N ARG A 44 7.84 -9.00 -17.02
CA ARG A 44 8.91 -8.02 -17.23
C ARG A 44 8.46 -7.08 -18.42
N GLU A 45 9.26 -6.18 -18.99
CA GLU A 45 9.11 -4.72 -18.74
C GLU A 45 8.85 -3.61 -19.83
N GLY A 46 8.96 -2.29 -19.46
CA GLY A 46 8.22 -1.07 -19.92
C GLY A 46 8.90 0.32 -20.26
N PHE A 47 9.44 1.30 -19.48
CA PHE A 47 9.46 1.76 -18.06
C PHE A 47 8.12 2.31 -17.53
N ARG A 48 7.49 1.57 -16.61
CA ARG A 48 6.03 1.63 -16.40
C ARG A 48 5.59 1.19 -15.02
N GLY A 49 4.92 2.06 -14.27
CA GLY A 49 4.12 1.62 -13.14
C GLY A 49 2.67 1.35 -13.51
N VAL A 50 2.07 0.35 -12.88
CA VAL A 50 0.66 -0.04 -13.03
C VAL A 50 0.13 -0.28 -11.62
N HIS A 51 -0.87 0.45 -11.15
CA HIS A 51 -1.49 0.09 -9.86
C HIS A 51 -2.46 -1.08 -10.07
N VAL A 52 -2.37 -2.10 -9.21
CA VAL A 52 -3.18 -3.32 -9.29
C VAL A 52 -3.57 -3.72 -7.87
N SER A 53 -4.82 -3.42 -7.49
CA SER A 53 -5.22 -3.34 -6.07
C SER A 53 -4.18 -2.55 -5.26
N ASN A 54 -3.81 -2.98 -4.05
CA ASN A 54 -3.08 -2.18 -3.06
C ASN A 54 -1.56 -2.03 -3.27
N ARG A 55 -1.09 -2.03 -4.53
CA ARG A 55 0.33 -1.89 -4.92
C ARG A 55 0.51 -1.09 -6.20
N THR A 56 1.68 -0.46 -6.33
CA THR A 56 2.21 0.04 -7.62
C THR A 56 3.05 -1.08 -8.24
N TRP A 57 3.09 -1.20 -9.56
CA TRP A 57 4.11 -2.00 -10.26
C TRP A 57 5.22 -1.06 -10.75
N ALA A 58 6.33 -1.59 -11.27
CA ALA A 58 7.32 -0.82 -12.02
C ALA A 58 8.02 -1.74 -13.03
N THR A 59 8.17 -1.29 -14.27
CA THR A 59 8.61 -2.20 -15.33
C THR A 59 9.41 -1.47 -16.43
N TYR A 60 10.77 -1.51 -16.58
CA TYR A 60 11.73 -0.93 -17.61
C TYR A 60 12.06 -1.63 -19.00
N VAL A 61 11.83 -0.95 -20.14
CA VAL A 61 12.32 -1.20 -21.55
C VAL A 61 13.84 -1.31 -21.80
N PHE A 62 14.41 -2.49 -22.13
CA PHE A 62 15.64 -2.57 -22.95
C PHE A 62 15.80 -3.83 -23.83
N PRO A 63 15.24 -3.90 -25.06
CA PRO A 63 15.32 -5.09 -25.93
C PRO A 63 16.75 -5.62 -26.14
N PRO A 64 17.00 -6.95 -26.07
CA PRO A 64 16.00 -8.03 -26.01
C PRO A 64 15.37 -8.26 -24.62
N TRP A 65 15.70 -7.42 -23.65
CA TRP A 65 15.51 -7.64 -22.22
C TRP A 65 14.41 -6.79 -21.58
N ILE A 66 14.08 -7.22 -20.37
CA ILE A 66 12.91 -6.93 -19.56
C ILE A 66 13.30 -7.39 -18.10
N ILE A 67 13.10 -6.63 -17.00
CA ILE A 67 13.74 -6.85 -15.63
C ILE A 67 12.87 -6.93 -14.32
N ALA A 68 11.60 -6.54 -14.33
CA ALA A 68 10.59 -6.28 -13.27
C ALA A 68 10.94 -5.73 -11.88
N LEU A 69 10.04 -4.84 -11.43
CA LEU A 69 9.83 -4.41 -10.06
C LEU A 69 8.33 -4.41 -9.67
N LEU A 70 8.03 -4.76 -8.42
CA LEU A 70 6.78 -4.39 -7.76
C LEU A 70 7.13 -3.37 -6.68
N LEU A 71 6.24 -2.40 -6.47
CA LEU A 71 6.42 -1.30 -5.54
C LEU A 71 5.24 -1.24 -4.54
N GLY A 72 5.44 -0.61 -3.40
CA GLY A 72 4.35 -0.16 -2.53
C GLY A 72 3.42 0.80 -3.30
N PRO A 73 2.12 0.92 -2.94
CA PRO A 73 1.23 1.92 -3.55
C PRO A 73 1.62 3.35 -3.17
N ASP A 74 2.51 3.47 -2.18
CA ASP A 74 3.06 4.70 -1.62
C ASP A 74 4.42 5.07 -2.26
N GLU A 75 5.20 4.07 -2.68
CA GLU A 75 6.57 4.22 -3.19
C GLU A 75 6.63 4.98 -4.54
N PRO A 76 7.35 6.11 -4.63
CA PRO A 76 7.37 6.93 -5.84
C PRO A 76 8.26 6.32 -6.95
N ILE A 77 7.71 6.23 -8.16
CA ILE A 77 8.43 5.75 -9.38
C ILE A 77 9.60 6.67 -9.79
N GLY A 78 9.56 7.96 -9.39
CA GLY A 78 10.48 9.00 -9.85
C GLY A 78 11.97 8.73 -9.57
N PRO A 79 12.38 8.54 -8.30
CA PRO A 79 13.78 8.32 -7.91
C PRO A 79 14.46 7.12 -8.58
N LEU A 80 13.69 6.11 -9.01
CA LEU A 80 14.21 4.86 -9.58
C LEU A 80 14.71 5.02 -11.03
N ARG A 81 14.24 6.04 -11.74
CA ARG A 81 14.30 6.11 -13.21
C ARG A 81 15.71 6.26 -13.77
N GLU A 82 16.50 7.19 -13.23
CA GLU A 82 17.86 7.43 -13.70
C GLU A 82 18.87 6.41 -13.14
N PRO A 83 18.77 5.94 -11.87
CA PRO A 83 19.48 4.74 -11.41
C PRO A 83 19.37 3.55 -12.37
N MET A 84 18.15 3.08 -12.67
CA MET A 84 17.95 1.95 -13.57
C MET A 84 18.49 2.21 -14.97
N LYS A 85 18.28 3.42 -15.50
CA LYS A 85 18.78 3.82 -16.83
C LYS A 85 20.31 3.88 -16.88
N LYS A 86 20.98 4.30 -15.80
CA LYS A 86 22.45 4.31 -15.69
C LYS A 86 23.00 2.88 -15.70
N ILE A 87 22.46 2.01 -14.84
CA ILE A 87 22.86 0.60 -14.75
C ILE A 87 22.68 -0.10 -16.10
N LEU A 88 21.50 0.01 -16.71
CA LEU A 88 21.16 -0.77 -17.90
C LEU A 88 21.90 -0.35 -19.17
N ASN A 89 22.49 0.85 -19.18
CA ASN A 89 23.46 1.27 -20.21
C ASN A 89 24.91 0.89 -19.86
N ALA A 90 25.24 0.61 -18.59
CA ALA A 90 26.57 0.23 -18.13
C ALA A 90 26.79 -1.29 -18.10
N SER A 91 25.72 -2.06 -17.89
CA SER A 91 25.73 -3.51 -17.86
C SER A 91 25.86 -4.08 -19.29
N SER A 92 27.07 -4.53 -19.64
CA SER A 92 27.37 -5.17 -20.93
C SER A 92 26.86 -6.62 -20.95
N LEU A 93 25.58 -6.78 -21.23
CA LEU A 93 24.85 -8.03 -21.06
C LEU A 93 24.71 -8.80 -22.39
N PRO A 94 24.82 -10.14 -22.41
CA PRO A 94 24.75 -10.94 -23.64
C PRO A 94 23.30 -11.14 -24.13
N ASP A 95 23.13 -11.56 -25.38
CA ASP A 95 21.80 -11.84 -25.95
C ASP A 95 21.03 -12.94 -25.17
N GLU A 96 21.74 -13.95 -24.67
CA GLU A 96 21.21 -15.02 -23.81
C GLU A 96 21.94 -15.04 -22.44
N PRO A 97 21.40 -14.34 -21.42
CA PRO A 97 22.00 -14.27 -20.09
C PRO A 97 21.75 -15.45 -19.17
N LYS A 98 22.68 -15.66 -18.24
CA LYS A 98 22.58 -16.65 -17.15
C LYS A 98 21.81 -16.09 -15.94
N PRO A 99 21.17 -16.95 -15.12
CA PRO A 99 20.48 -16.54 -13.88
C PRO A 99 21.33 -15.70 -12.93
N GLU A 100 22.64 -15.97 -12.88
CA GLU A 100 23.60 -15.26 -12.04
C GLU A 100 23.85 -13.82 -12.54
N GLU A 101 23.85 -13.62 -13.86
CA GLU A 101 24.00 -12.30 -14.48
C GLU A 101 22.75 -11.43 -14.20
N TRP A 102 21.56 -12.03 -14.22
CA TRP A 102 20.32 -11.37 -13.75
C TRP A 102 20.32 -11.04 -12.25
N LYS A 103 20.86 -11.94 -11.42
CA LYS A 103 20.93 -11.76 -9.97
C LYS A 103 21.87 -10.61 -9.60
N ASN A 104 23.01 -10.53 -10.28
CA ASN A 104 23.94 -9.41 -10.16
C ASN A 104 23.25 -8.12 -10.62
N LEU A 105 22.63 -8.11 -11.80
CA LEU A 105 21.94 -6.92 -12.32
C LEU A 105 20.83 -6.41 -11.40
N TYR A 106 20.10 -7.30 -10.71
CA TYR A 106 19.11 -6.91 -9.69
C TYR A 106 19.76 -6.39 -8.40
N HIS A 107 20.91 -6.95 -8.00
CA HIS A 107 21.68 -6.44 -6.87
C HIS A 107 22.25 -5.05 -7.17
N ASP A 108 22.84 -4.86 -8.34
CA ASP A 108 23.31 -3.57 -8.86
C ASP A 108 22.15 -2.55 -8.90
N LEU A 109 20.95 -3.00 -9.34
CA LEU A 109 19.71 -2.21 -9.29
C LEU A 109 19.41 -1.68 -7.90
N LEU A 110 19.35 -2.57 -6.90
CA LEU A 110 19.12 -2.18 -5.51
C LEU A 110 20.23 -1.27 -4.99
N VAL A 111 21.49 -1.56 -5.30
CA VAL A 111 22.64 -0.76 -4.87
C VAL A 111 22.60 0.66 -5.44
N GLU A 112 22.30 0.87 -6.73
CA GLU A 112 22.17 2.22 -7.30
C GLU A 112 20.92 2.96 -6.78
N ILE A 113 19.79 2.26 -6.63
CA ILE A 113 18.57 2.79 -6.01
C ILE A 113 18.82 3.21 -4.55
N GLN A 114 19.73 2.52 -3.85
CA GLN A 114 20.15 2.82 -2.47
C GLN A 114 21.37 3.76 -2.37
N SER A 115 22.06 4.08 -3.47
CA SER A 115 23.29 4.90 -3.45
C SER A 115 23.22 6.19 -4.26
N SER A 116 22.20 6.42 -5.09
CA SER A 116 21.96 7.74 -5.70
C SER A 116 20.99 8.60 -4.86
N PRO A 117 19.68 8.30 -4.72
CA PRO A 117 18.76 9.21 -4.04
C PRO A 117 18.89 9.17 -2.51
N VAL A 118 19.34 8.04 -1.96
CA VAL A 118 19.50 7.86 -0.50
C VAL A 118 20.83 8.43 -0.02
N ALA A 119 21.94 8.24 -0.74
CA ALA A 119 23.21 8.88 -0.34
C ALA A 119 23.11 10.42 -0.35
N ASP A 120 22.49 11.00 -1.38
CA ASP A 120 22.18 12.44 -1.44
C ASP A 120 21.29 12.88 -0.27
N LEU A 121 20.29 12.08 0.11
CA LEU A 121 19.44 12.38 1.27
C LEU A 121 20.21 12.31 2.59
N LEU A 122 21.02 11.28 2.79
CA LEU A 122 21.81 11.03 4.01
C LEU A 122 22.89 12.09 4.24
N THR A 123 23.48 12.60 3.16
CA THR A 123 24.47 13.69 3.19
C THR A 123 23.84 15.08 3.17
N SER A 124 22.56 15.21 2.78
CA SER A 124 21.90 16.51 2.77
C SER A 124 21.79 17.11 4.18
N LYS A 125 22.20 18.38 4.29
CA LYS A 125 22.10 19.14 5.54
C LYS A 125 20.69 19.09 6.17
N LYS A 126 19.62 19.06 5.35
CA LYS A 126 18.25 18.96 5.87
C LYS A 126 18.03 17.68 6.70
N THR A 127 18.60 16.55 6.28
CA THR A 127 18.47 15.29 7.04
C THR A 127 19.30 15.32 8.31
N THR A 128 20.54 15.83 8.27
CA THR A 128 21.38 15.87 9.46
C THR A 128 20.90 16.89 10.50
N ASP A 129 20.42 18.07 10.07
CA ASP A 129 19.75 19.03 10.95
C ASP A 129 18.50 18.39 11.61
N PHE A 130 17.64 17.72 10.84
CA PHE A 130 16.45 17.03 11.34
C PHE A 130 16.78 15.90 12.34
N LEU A 131 17.78 15.06 12.06
CA LEU A 131 18.17 13.96 12.95
C LEU A 131 18.84 14.48 14.23
N LYS A 132 19.57 15.59 14.17
CA LYS A 132 20.06 16.30 15.37
C LYS A 132 18.90 16.78 16.22
N GLU A 133 17.94 17.49 15.64
CA GLU A 133 16.78 18.03 16.36
C GLU A 133 15.94 16.91 17.01
N MET A 134 15.80 15.75 16.37
CA MET A 134 15.19 14.56 16.98
C MET A 134 15.94 14.09 18.24
N ILE A 135 17.27 13.99 18.18
CA ILE A 135 18.10 13.50 19.28
C ILE A 135 18.17 14.53 20.43
N GLU A 136 18.28 15.82 20.11
CA GLU A 136 18.27 16.92 21.08
C GLU A 136 16.93 17.05 21.83
N LEU A 137 15.82 16.61 21.21
CA LEU A 137 14.47 16.62 21.80
C LEU A 137 14.00 15.26 22.35
N ASP A 138 14.86 14.23 22.38
CA ASP A 138 14.53 12.85 22.82
C ASP A 138 13.35 12.21 22.05
N ILE A 139 13.20 12.56 20.76
CA ILE A 139 12.13 12.06 19.88
C ILE A 139 12.59 10.73 19.27
N LEU A 140 12.38 9.64 20.01
CA LEU A 140 12.78 8.29 19.58
C LEU A 140 11.82 7.62 18.58
N TYR A 141 10.61 8.17 18.35
CA TYR A 141 9.65 7.62 17.39
C TYR A 141 8.59 8.65 16.95
N PHE A 142 7.92 8.36 15.84
CA PHE A 142 6.71 9.04 15.40
C PHE A 142 5.52 8.08 15.33
N ASP A 143 4.44 8.38 16.07
CA ASP A 143 3.16 7.68 15.95
C ASP A 143 2.33 8.22 14.76
N PRO A 144 1.66 7.33 13.99
CA PRO A 144 0.79 7.73 12.89
C PRO A 144 -0.56 8.25 13.41
N HIS A 145 -1.00 9.38 12.89
CA HIS A 145 -2.36 9.89 13.04
C HIS A 145 -3.17 9.63 11.76
N PHE A 146 -4.30 8.95 11.91
CA PHE A 146 -5.16 8.56 10.78
C PHE A 146 -6.30 9.56 10.54
N SER A 147 -6.54 9.87 9.27
CA SER A 147 -7.74 10.56 8.79
C SER A 147 -8.33 9.85 7.58
N PHE A 148 -9.66 9.89 7.42
CA PHE A 148 -10.32 9.34 6.25
C PHE A 148 -10.05 10.17 4.97
N GLU A 149 -9.57 11.41 5.13
CA GLU A 149 -9.32 12.38 4.05
C GLU A 149 -7.93 12.26 3.45
N ILE A 150 -6.91 11.96 4.28
CA ILE A 150 -5.48 12.02 3.89
C ILE A 150 -4.78 10.65 4.13
N GLY A 151 -5.37 9.76 4.93
CA GLY A 151 -4.74 8.51 5.35
C GLY A 151 -3.85 8.70 6.58
N ALA A 152 -2.68 8.04 6.58
CA ALA A 152 -1.68 8.15 7.64
C ALA A 152 -0.87 9.46 7.51
N THR A 153 -0.73 10.18 8.62
CA THR A 153 0.05 11.41 8.77
C THR A 153 0.94 11.32 10.01
N TYR A 154 1.99 12.12 10.12
CA TYR A 154 2.90 12.11 11.28
C TYR A 154 3.06 13.53 11.85
N PRO A 155 2.07 14.08 12.58
CA PRO A 155 2.02 15.51 12.91
C PRO A 155 3.26 16.04 13.65
N ALA A 156 3.88 15.23 14.53
CA ALA A 156 5.12 15.60 15.19
C ALA A 156 6.30 15.77 14.21
N ALA A 157 6.37 14.93 13.17
CA ALA A 157 7.37 15.07 12.11
C ALA A 157 7.01 16.20 11.11
N ASP A 158 5.72 16.49 10.91
CA ASP A 158 5.29 17.65 10.10
C ASP A 158 5.80 18.95 10.75
N HIS A 159 5.64 19.07 12.07
CA HIS A 159 6.19 20.19 12.85
C HIS A 159 7.73 20.24 12.79
N LEU A 160 8.42 19.11 12.96
CA LEU A 160 9.89 19.05 13.01
C LEU A 160 10.56 19.26 11.63
N THR A 161 9.95 18.80 10.54
CA THR A 161 10.51 18.96 9.18
C THR A 161 10.15 20.28 8.50
N GLY A 162 9.18 21.02 9.07
CA GLY A 162 8.56 22.20 8.47
C GLY A 162 7.81 21.91 7.16
N LEU A 163 7.43 20.66 6.90
CA LEU A 163 6.76 20.21 5.68
C LEU A 163 5.25 20.06 5.86
N ASN A 164 4.54 19.89 4.75
CA ASN A 164 3.17 19.37 4.77
C ASN A 164 3.21 17.83 4.87
N SER A 165 2.13 17.23 5.40
CA SER A 165 2.08 15.79 5.72
C SER A 165 2.35 14.85 4.55
N TYR A 166 2.17 15.26 3.30
CA TYR A 166 2.53 14.45 2.13
C TYR A 166 4.05 14.42 1.92
N ASP A 167 4.70 15.59 1.93
CA ASP A 167 6.15 15.71 1.78
C ASP A 167 6.90 15.15 3.00
N THR A 168 6.38 15.32 4.22
CA THR A 168 6.93 14.67 5.43
C THR A 168 6.91 13.16 5.29
N ARG A 169 5.79 12.59 4.85
CA ARG A 169 5.63 11.14 4.68
C ARG A 169 6.62 10.59 3.64
N LEU A 170 6.78 11.26 2.50
CA LEU A 170 7.78 10.91 1.48
C LEU A 170 9.24 11.10 1.94
N PHE A 171 9.49 11.96 2.93
CA PHE A 171 10.80 12.14 3.54
C PHE A 171 11.09 11.00 4.52
N LEU A 172 10.17 10.72 5.44
CA LEU A 172 10.25 9.63 6.41
C LEU A 172 10.33 8.24 5.74
N GLU A 173 9.59 8.01 4.66
CA GLU A 173 9.64 6.78 3.86
C GLU A 173 11.06 6.51 3.34
N LYS A 174 11.76 7.53 2.82
CA LYS A 174 13.15 7.38 2.37
C LYS A 174 14.13 7.13 3.51
N LEU A 175 13.91 7.74 4.68
CA LEU A 175 14.73 7.48 5.88
C LEU A 175 14.47 6.07 6.44
N THR A 176 13.25 5.54 6.26
CA THR A 176 12.90 4.13 6.56
C THR A 176 13.60 3.18 5.58
N LEU A 177 13.56 3.48 4.27
CA LEU A 177 14.31 2.73 3.24
C LEU A 177 15.84 2.79 3.44
N ALA A 178 16.35 3.84 4.08
CA ALA A 178 17.75 3.97 4.48
C ALA A 178 18.09 3.26 5.80
N GLY A 179 17.12 2.63 6.48
CA GLY A 179 17.32 1.93 7.76
C GLY A 179 17.45 2.83 8.99
N ILE A 180 17.26 4.16 8.85
CA ILE A 180 17.23 5.10 9.97
C ILE A 180 15.95 4.94 10.79
N PHE A 181 14.83 4.57 10.14
CA PHE A 181 13.60 4.19 10.82
C PHE A 181 13.26 2.72 10.62
N THR A 182 12.66 2.12 11.63
CA THR A 182 12.00 0.81 11.55
C THR A 182 10.51 0.96 11.81
N SER A 183 9.68 0.33 10.97
CA SER A 183 8.22 0.31 11.12
C SER A 183 7.74 -0.70 12.17
N GLU A 184 6.97 -0.25 13.14
CA GLU A 184 6.23 -1.08 14.10
C GLU A 184 4.70 -0.91 13.91
N PRO A 185 3.93 -1.96 13.60
CA PRO A 185 2.50 -1.82 13.33
C PRO A 185 1.69 -1.50 14.59
N VAL A 186 1.02 -0.34 14.62
CA VAL A 186 0.26 0.14 15.81
C VAL A 186 -1.25 0.25 15.60
N ILE A 187 -1.73 0.52 14.37
CA ILE A 187 -3.17 0.64 14.08
C ILE A 187 -3.51 -0.17 12.82
N GLY A 188 -4.44 -1.13 12.93
CA GLY A 188 -5.00 -1.82 11.77
C GLY A 188 -6.16 -1.01 11.17
N VAL A 189 -6.06 -0.64 9.89
CA VAL A 189 -7.08 0.10 9.14
C VAL A 189 -7.63 -0.74 7.99
N THR A 190 -8.95 -0.88 7.96
CA THR A 190 -9.70 -1.53 6.88
C THR A 190 -9.79 -0.60 5.66
N HIS A 191 -9.50 -1.12 4.47
CA HIS A 191 -9.64 -0.39 3.21
C HIS A 191 -10.45 -1.20 2.19
N CYS A 192 -11.07 -0.51 1.24
CA CYS A 192 -11.80 -1.13 0.15
C CYS A 192 -10.86 -2.01 -0.71
N PRO A 193 -11.15 -3.30 -0.95
CA PRO A 193 -10.30 -4.17 -1.77
C PRO A 193 -10.29 -3.75 -3.26
N ILE A 194 -11.29 -2.99 -3.70
CA ILE A 194 -11.47 -2.54 -5.09
C ILE A 194 -10.76 -1.22 -5.37
N CYS A 195 -10.97 -0.19 -4.53
CA CYS A 195 -10.48 1.18 -4.79
C CYS A 195 -9.46 1.71 -3.77
N LEU A 196 -9.13 0.94 -2.72
CA LEU A 196 -8.25 1.31 -1.61
C LEU A 196 -8.74 2.42 -0.69
N GLY A 197 -9.89 3.04 -0.99
CA GLY A 197 -10.53 4.04 -0.14
C GLY A 197 -10.73 3.55 1.28
N PHE A 198 -10.33 4.37 2.25
CA PHE A 198 -10.46 4.08 3.68
C PHE A 198 -11.87 4.35 4.21
N LYS A 199 -12.73 5.06 3.46
CA LYS A 199 -14.11 5.36 3.86
C LYS A 199 -15.01 4.13 3.70
N VAL A 200 -14.79 3.17 4.60
CA VAL A 200 -15.52 1.91 4.70
C VAL A 200 -16.45 1.97 5.91
N VAL A 201 -17.74 1.74 5.70
CA VAL A 201 -18.75 1.70 6.77
C VAL A 201 -19.38 0.32 6.87
N SER A 202 -19.58 -0.17 8.09
CA SER A 202 -20.34 -1.40 8.32
C SER A 202 -21.84 -1.17 8.12
N ARG A 203 -22.52 -2.18 7.58
CA ARG A 203 -23.97 -2.25 7.43
C ARG A 203 -24.47 -3.64 7.80
N LEU A 204 -25.71 -3.70 8.25
CA LEU A 204 -26.41 -4.95 8.50
C LEU A 204 -27.17 -5.36 7.22
N ALA A 205 -27.03 -6.61 6.82
CA ALA A 205 -27.61 -7.18 5.61
C ALA A 205 -28.48 -8.40 5.92
N CYS A 206 -29.50 -8.62 5.09
CA CYS A 206 -30.35 -9.80 5.20
C CYS A 206 -29.58 -11.09 4.85
N PRO A 207 -29.53 -12.12 5.72
CA PRO A 207 -28.84 -13.38 5.42
C PRO A 207 -29.42 -14.14 4.23
N GLN A 208 -30.70 -13.89 3.86
CA GLN A 208 -31.36 -14.58 2.74
C GLN A 208 -31.14 -13.89 1.37
N CYS A 209 -30.79 -12.60 1.32
CA CYS A 209 -30.70 -11.87 0.03
C CYS A 209 -29.63 -10.77 -0.03
N SER A 210 -28.79 -10.62 0.99
CA SER A 210 -27.70 -9.64 1.11
C SER A 210 -28.10 -8.15 1.04
N VAL A 211 -29.39 -7.82 0.90
CA VAL A 211 -29.87 -6.43 0.87
C VAL A 211 -29.74 -5.78 2.27
N THR A 212 -29.19 -4.57 2.31
CA THR A 212 -28.96 -3.78 3.54
C THR A 212 -30.17 -2.92 3.99
N ALA A 213 -31.30 -3.03 3.29
CA ALA A 213 -32.58 -2.44 3.69
C ALA A 213 -33.30 -3.33 4.72
N LEU A 214 -32.93 -3.15 5.98
CA LEU A 214 -33.53 -3.80 7.15
C LEU A 214 -34.30 -2.78 8.00
N ASP A 215 -35.48 -3.16 8.49
CA ASP A 215 -36.23 -2.43 9.52
C ASP A 215 -36.14 -3.15 10.87
N VAL A 216 -36.23 -2.40 11.97
CA VAL A 216 -35.95 -2.88 13.34
C VAL A 216 -37.26 -3.19 14.07
N VAL A 217 -37.57 -4.48 14.15
CA VAL A 217 -38.78 -5.00 14.81
C VAL A 217 -38.44 -5.44 16.24
N ARG A 218 -39.27 -5.05 17.22
CA ARG A 218 -39.08 -5.43 18.62
C ARG A 218 -40.18 -6.38 19.06
N TYR A 219 -39.81 -7.57 19.50
CA TYR A 219 -40.75 -8.56 20.00
C TYR A 219 -40.67 -8.65 21.54
N PRO A 220 -41.80 -8.73 22.26
CA PRO A 220 -41.80 -8.98 23.69
C PRO A 220 -41.39 -10.44 23.94
N THR A 221 -40.35 -10.66 24.75
CA THR A 221 -39.78 -12.02 24.93
C THR A 221 -40.83 -13.02 25.41
N SER A 222 -41.06 -14.09 24.66
CA SER A 222 -42.06 -15.13 24.98
C SER A 222 -41.55 -16.12 26.02
N LYS A 223 -41.23 -15.64 27.22
CA LYS A 223 -40.95 -16.49 28.38
C LYS A 223 -42.23 -17.06 28.99
N GLU A 224 -42.81 -18.02 28.28
CA GLU A 224 -43.80 -18.93 28.87
C GLU A 224 -43.07 -20.03 29.66
N GLY A 225 -43.10 -19.95 31.00
CA GLY A 225 -42.57 -21.01 31.86
C GLY A 225 -42.00 -20.55 33.20
N GLY A 226 -42.80 -20.68 34.26
CA GLY A 226 -42.30 -20.79 35.64
C GLY A 226 -42.43 -19.54 36.53
N SER A 227 -43.17 -19.71 37.63
CA SER A 227 -43.08 -18.96 38.90
C SER A 227 -43.09 -17.43 38.88
N GLN A 228 -44.28 -16.87 39.16
CA GLN A 228 -44.44 -15.48 39.60
C GLN A 228 -43.70 -15.22 40.92
N LYS A 229 -42.93 -14.12 41.00
CA LYS A 229 -43.01 -13.16 42.14
C LYS A 229 -42.29 -11.82 41.88
N ALA A 230 -43.06 -10.75 42.06
CA ALA A 230 -42.66 -9.39 42.46
C ALA A 230 -41.62 -8.59 41.63
N ASN A 231 -42.16 -7.66 40.83
CA ASN A 231 -41.84 -6.23 40.91
C ASN A 231 -40.39 -5.74 40.66
N THR A 232 -39.96 -5.72 39.40
CA THR A 232 -39.16 -4.59 38.87
C THR A 232 -39.53 -4.28 37.41
N SER A 233 -39.17 -3.05 37.02
CA SER A 233 -39.42 -2.40 35.73
C SER A 233 -38.97 -3.18 34.49
N GLY A 234 -39.85 -3.18 33.46
CA GLY A 234 -39.49 -3.51 32.07
C GLY A 234 -39.47 -5.01 31.74
N LYS A 235 -40.39 -5.46 30.88
CA LYS A 235 -40.16 -6.71 30.14
C LYS A 235 -38.97 -6.48 29.19
N PRO A 236 -38.01 -7.41 29.09
CA PRO A 236 -37.04 -7.35 28.01
C PRO A 236 -37.75 -7.41 26.65
N MET A 237 -37.13 -6.81 25.65
CA MET A 237 -37.52 -6.90 24.24
C MET A 237 -36.38 -7.56 23.50
N GLU A 238 -36.67 -8.56 22.68
CA GLU A 238 -35.70 -9.09 21.73
C GLU A 238 -35.72 -8.24 20.46
N LEU A 239 -34.53 -8.04 19.91
CA LEU A 239 -34.28 -7.19 18.74
C LEU A 239 -34.21 -8.08 17.50
N PHE A 240 -35.10 -7.82 16.54
CA PHE A 240 -35.14 -8.52 15.26
C PHE A 240 -35.06 -7.50 14.12
N TYR A 241 -34.61 -7.98 12.96
CA TYR A 241 -34.44 -7.21 11.75
C TYR A 241 -35.27 -7.84 10.64
N SER A 242 -36.20 -7.10 10.07
CA SER A 242 -37.03 -7.56 8.95
C SER A 242 -36.53 -6.95 7.65
N CYS A 243 -36.30 -7.78 6.63
CA CYS A 243 -35.83 -7.30 5.34
C CYS A 243 -36.96 -6.72 4.50
N LEU A 244 -36.83 -5.45 4.11
CA LEU A 244 -37.83 -4.73 3.32
C LEU A 244 -37.97 -5.27 1.88
N THR A 245 -37.09 -6.16 1.43
CA THR A 245 -37.13 -6.78 0.08
C THR A 245 -37.75 -8.18 0.08
N CYS A 246 -37.33 -9.07 0.99
CA CYS A 246 -37.80 -10.47 1.01
C CYS A 246 -38.66 -10.84 2.22
N GLN A 247 -38.94 -9.89 3.12
CA GLN A 247 -39.73 -10.06 4.36
C GLN A 247 -39.15 -11.07 5.38
N HIS A 248 -37.98 -11.65 5.09
CA HIS A 248 -37.23 -12.48 6.03
C HIS A 248 -36.91 -11.69 7.29
N THR A 249 -37.17 -12.29 8.45
CA THR A 249 -36.94 -11.67 9.76
C THR A 249 -35.94 -12.49 10.57
N THR A 250 -34.86 -11.87 11.01
CA THR A 250 -33.73 -12.51 11.72
C THR A 250 -33.35 -11.75 12.98
N SER A 251 -32.88 -12.44 14.02
CA SER A 251 -32.15 -11.84 15.15
C SER A 251 -30.68 -11.56 14.82
N GLU A 252 -30.14 -12.26 13.82
CA GLU A 252 -28.74 -12.25 13.41
C GLU A 252 -28.64 -11.82 11.93
N PRO A 253 -28.53 -10.51 11.65
CA PRO A 253 -28.20 -10.00 10.33
C PRO A 253 -26.68 -10.09 10.07
N VAL A 254 -26.30 -10.27 8.80
CA VAL A 254 -24.88 -10.36 8.41
C VAL A 254 -24.26 -8.97 8.38
N VAL A 255 -23.04 -8.81 8.88
CA VAL A 255 -22.27 -7.56 8.73
C VAL A 255 -21.60 -7.55 7.36
N THR A 256 -21.96 -6.59 6.51
CA THR A 256 -21.25 -6.28 5.26
C THR A 256 -20.57 -4.91 5.36
N LEU A 257 -19.54 -4.70 4.56
CA LEU A 257 -18.81 -3.44 4.48
C LEU A 257 -19.15 -2.74 3.15
N LEU A 258 -19.47 -1.44 3.23
CA LEU A 258 -19.69 -0.57 2.09
C LEU A 258 -18.56 0.46 2.02
N CYS A 259 -17.86 0.52 0.88
CA CYS A 259 -17.03 1.69 0.57
C CYS A 259 -17.92 2.85 0.10
N THR A 260 -17.84 4.01 0.76
CA THR A 260 -18.64 5.19 0.38
C THR A 260 -18.01 6.03 -0.73
N GLU A 261 -16.77 5.72 -1.14
CA GLU A 261 -16.10 6.36 -2.28
C GLU A 261 -16.48 5.70 -3.63
N CYS A 262 -16.40 4.36 -3.73
CA CYS A 262 -16.72 3.63 -4.97
C CYS A 262 -18.05 2.86 -4.95
N GLY A 263 -18.75 2.80 -3.82
CA GLY A 263 -20.02 2.09 -3.67
C GLY A 263 -19.93 0.55 -3.57
N SER A 264 -18.73 -0.03 -3.59
CA SER A 264 -18.56 -1.49 -3.50
C SER A 264 -19.04 -2.03 -2.15
N GLN A 265 -19.82 -3.11 -2.18
CA GLN A 265 -20.15 -3.92 -0.99
C GLN A 265 -19.32 -5.21 -0.99
N PHE A 266 -18.78 -5.59 0.16
CA PHE A 266 -17.91 -6.74 0.38
C PHE A 266 -18.06 -7.28 1.81
N GLN A 267 -17.56 -8.47 2.08
CA GLN A 267 -17.58 -9.09 3.41
C GLN A 267 -16.37 -8.66 4.27
N PRO A 268 -16.42 -8.82 5.61
CA PRO A 268 -15.31 -8.42 6.49
C PRO A 268 -14.00 -9.22 6.33
N ASP A 269 -14.05 -10.39 5.70
CA ASP A 269 -12.92 -11.26 5.35
C ASP A 269 -12.39 -11.00 3.93
N GLU A 270 -13.24 -10.54 3.02
CA GLU A 270 -12.83 -9.93 1.73
C GLU A 270 -12.17 -8.54 1.91
N ALA A 271 -12.33 -7.95 3.10
CA ALA A 271 -11.79 -6.64 3.42
C ALA A 271 -10.26 -6.67 3.46
N ALA A 272 -9.62 -5.73 2.78
CA ALA A 272 -8.18 -5.59 2.85
C ALA A 272 -7.80 -4.79 4.11
N TYR A 273 -6.79 -5.25 4.83
CA TYR A 273 -6.28 -4.58 6.04
C TYR A 273 -4.88 -4.04 5.76
N ARG A 274 -4.61 -2.83 6.26
CA ARG A 274 -3.29 -2.20 6.25
C ARG A 274 -2.95 -1.76 7.66
N ASN A 275 -1.73 -2.05 8.10
CA ASN A 275 -1.22 -1.45 9.30
C ASN A 275 -0.83 0.00 8.99
N MET A 276 -1.00 0.86 9.98
CA MET A 276 -0.32 2.15 10.08
C MET A 276 0.75 1.97 11.14
N ASP A 277 1.98 2.26 10.74
CA ASP A 277 3.16 1.91 11.50
C ASP A 277 3.68 3.12 12.26
N ARG A 278 4.13 2.91 13.48
CA ARG A 278 5.04 3.79 14.20
C ARG A 278 6.40 3.70 13.53
N LEU A 279 7.05 4.83 13.31
CA LEU A 279 8.43 4.88 12.81
C LEU A 279 9.37 5.10 14.01
N VAL A 280 10.12 4.07 14.38
CA VAL A 280 11.07 4.08 15.51
C VAL A 280 12.48 4.40 15.01
N LEU A 281 13.16 5.34 15.67
CA LEU A 281 14.49 5.81 15.29
C LEU A 281 15.56 4.77 15.65
N ASN A 282 16.31 4.34 14.64
CA ASN A 282 17.54 3.57 14.80
C ASN A 282 18.69 4.52 15.18
N GLN A 283 18.67 4.99 16.43
CA GLN A 283 19.59 6.00 16.96
C GLN A 283 21.08 5.73 16.66
N PRO A 284 21.62 4.49 16.79
CA PRO A 284 23.01 4.21 16.42
C PRO A 284 23.35 4.52 14.95
N ILE A 285 22.42 4.33 14.02
CA ILE A 285 22.60 4.69 12.60
C ILE A 285 22.51 6.21 12.44
N ALA A 286 21.51 6.86 13.04
CA ALA A 286 21.35 8.31 12.98
C ALA A 286 22.58 9.07 13.52
N GLU A 287 23.09 8.67 14.68
CA GLU A 287 24.31 9.25 15.27
C GLU A 287 25.56 9.02 14.40
N GLY A 288 25.69 7.84 13.79
CA GLY A 288 26.83 7.53 12.91
C GLY A 288 26.84 8.39 11.64
N LEU A 289 25.65 8.65 11.08
CA LEU A 289 25.47 9.54 9.92
C LEU A 289 25.78 10.99 10.25
N ILE A 290 25.31 11.49 11.40
CA ILE A 290 25.59 12.86 11.86
C ILE A 290 27.10 13.09 11.98
N LYS A 291 27.80 12.21 12.71
CA LYS A 291 29.25 12.31 12.93
C LYS A 291 30.03 12.31 11.62
N LYS A 292 29.68 11.43 10.68
CA LYS A 292 30.32 11.37 9.35
C LYS A 292 30.20 12.68 8.57
N VAL A 293 29.03 13.34 8.60
CA VAL A 293 28.82 14.61 7.87
C VAL A 293 29.50 15.78 8.58
N GLU A 294 29.67 15.74 9.90
CA GLU A 294 30.47 16.73 10.65
C GLU A 294 31.98 16.60 10.37
N GLU A 295 32.49 15.36 10.25
CA GLU A 295 33.85 15.08 9.79
C GLU A 295 34.06 15.60 8.36
N GLU A 296 33.17 15.26 7.42
CA GLU A 296 33.23 15.69 6.00
C GLU A 296 32.99 17.19 5.76
N THR A 297 32.68 17.99 6.79
CA THR A 297 32.50 19.44 6.70
C THR A 297 33.49 20.26 7.54
N SER A 298 34.51 19.61 8.10
CA SER A 298 35.55 20.24 8.93
C SER A 298 36.90 20.47 8.21
N ASP A 299 37.05 19.97 6.98
CA ASP A 299 38.24 20.12 6.10
C ASP A 299 38.09 21.25 5.06
#